data_AF-A0A925W8Y3-F1
#
_entry.id   AF-A0A925W8Y3-F1
#
_cell.length_a   1.000
_cell.length_b   1.000
_cell.length_c   1.000
_cell.angle_alpha   90.00
_cell.angle_beta   90.00
_cell.angle_gamma   90.00
#
_symmetry.space_group_name_H-M   'P 1'
#
loop_
_entity.id
_entity.type
_entity.pdbx_description
1 polymer ?
#
loop_
_entity_poly.entity_id
_entity_poly.type
_entity_poly.pdbx_seq_one_letter_code
_entity_poly.pdbx_strand_id
1 'polypeptide(L)' 'MQLAAEYSDVGELRRLAELGYPDAVDQLIETAAETGNMDELRRLAEAGNTTAAEQLAELTDE' A
#
# COMPACT_ATOMS: atom_id res chain seq x y z
N MET A 1 0.47 -5.56 25.33
CA MET A 1 0.77 -5.80 23.89
C MET A 1 -0.54 -5.69 23.16
N GLN A 2 -0.86 -4.50 22.65
CA GLN A 2 -2.21 -4.19 22.19
C GLN A 2 -2.17 -3.93 20.68
N LEU A 3 -2.87 -4.79 19.95
CA LEU A 3 -3.06 -4.85 18.50
C LEU A 3 -3.77 -3.59 17.98
N ALA A 4 -3.10 -2.45 18.04
CA ALA A 4 -3.61 -1.17 17.53
C ALA A 4 -2.76 -0.62 16.39
N ALA A 5 -1.61 -1.25 16.08
CA ALA A 5 -0.79 -0.92 14.92
C ALA A 5 -1.29 -1.58 13.61
N GLU A 6 -2.16 -2.60 13.73
CA GLU A 6 -2.60 -3.45 12.60
C GLU A 6 -3.69 -2.79 11.73
N TYR A 7 -4.26 -1.68 12.21
CA TYR A 7 -5.08 -0.77 11.40
C TYR A 7 -4.54 0.65 11.58
N SER A 8 -3.26 0.88 11.26
CA SER A 8 -2.88 2.23 10.84
C SER A 8 -3.92 2.65 9.81
N ASP A 9 -4.73 3.65 10.18
CA ASP A 9 -5.84 4.14 9.38
C ASP A 9 -5.34 4.27 7.94
N VAL A 10 -5.86 3.45 7.03
CA VAL A 10 -5.40 3.43 5.63
C VAL A 10 -5.49 4.85 5.05
N GLY A 11 -6.41 5.68 5.55
CA GLY A 11 -6.47 7.11 5.23
C GLY A 11 -5.26 7.92 5.72
N GLU A 12 -4.75 7.66 6.93
CA GLU A 12 -3.54 8.31 7.45
C GLU A 12 -2.28 7.77 6.77
N LEU A 13 -2.18 6.46 6.51
CA LEU A 13 -1.10 5.89 5.70
C LEU A 13 -1.06 6.51 4.31
N ARG A 14 -2.22 6.65 3.66
CA ARG A 14 -2.36 7.31 2.37
C ARG A 14 -1.91 8.76 2.42
N ARG A 15 -2.31 9.51 3.45
CA ARG A 15 -1.88 10.90 3.64
C ARG A 15 -0.37 11.01 3.84
N LEU A 16 0.22 10.13 4.64
CA LEU A 16 1.67 10.12 4.88
C LEU A 16 2.43 9.67 3.61
N ALA A 17 1.91 8.68 2.87
CA ALA A 17 2.46 8.26 1.59
C ALA A 17 2.44 9.41 0.56
N GLU A 18 1.35 10.18 0.49
CA GLU A 18 1.23 11.38 -0.35
C GLU A 18 2.22 12.50 0.05
N LEU A 19 2.61 12.56 1.32
CA LEU A 19 3.65 13.45 1.82
C LEU A 19 5.08 12.90 1.57
N GLY A 20 5.21 11.70 1.00
CA GLY A 20 6.48 11.08 0.66
C GLY A 20 7.16 10.35 1.82
N TYR A 21 6.43 10.00 2.88
CA TYR A 21 6.99 9.18 3.96
C TYR A 21 7.14 7.72 3.50
N PRO A 22 8.37 7.19 3.39
CA PRO A 22 8.63 5.87 2.79
C PRO A 22 7.99 4.74 3.58
N ASP A 23 8.12 4.74 4.91
CA ASP A 23 7.52 3.70 5.77
C ASP A 23 5.99 3.62 5.61
N ALA A 24 5.33 4.76 5.33
CA ALA A 24 3.90 4.79 5.09
C ALA A 24 3.52 4.26 3.70
N VAL A 25 4.37 4.49 2.70
CA VAL A 25 4.22 3.91 1.36
C VAL A 25 4.35 2.39 1.44
N ASP A 26 5.38 1.89 2.13
CA ASP A 26 5.63 0.46 2.26
C ASP A 26 4.48 -0.24 2.99
N GLN A 27 4.02 0.31 4.11
CA GLN A 27 2.89 -0.24 4.86
C GLN A 27 1.60 -0.23 4.04
N LEU A 28 1.36 0.82 3.25
CA LEU A 28 0.18 0.93 2.41
C LEU A 28 0.18 -0.10 1.27
N ILE A 29 1.35 -0.42 0.71
CA ILE A 29 1.53 -1.48 -0.30
C ILE A 29 1.25 -2.84 0.33
N GLU A 30 1.86 -3.13 1.48
CA GLU A 30 1.68 -4.40 2.20
C GLU A 30 0.20 -4.64 2.52
N THR A 31 -0.46 -3.66 3.16
CA THR A 31 -1.89 -3.77 3.47
C THR A 31 -2.75 -3.90 2.21
N ALA A 32 -2.42 -3.20 1.12
CA ALA A 32 -3.16 -3.31 -0.13
C ALA A 32 -2.99 -4.70 -0.78
N ALA A 33 -1.79 -5.28 -0.74
CA ALA A 33 -1.54 -6.63 -1.24
C ALA A 33 -2.28 -7.69 -0.40
N GLU A 34 -2.17 -7.63 0.93
CA GLU A 34 -2.84 -8.56 1.85
C GLU A 34 -4.37 -8.54 1.73
N THR A 35 -4.94 -7.37 1.44
CA THR A 35 -6.40 -7.19 1.30
C THR A 35 -6.89 -7.38 -0.15
N GLY A 36 -5.99 -7.61 -1.12
CA GLY A 36 -6.33 -7.70 -2.54
C GLY A 36 -6.83 -6.37 -3.14
N ASN A 37 -6.45 -5.24 -2.56
CA ASN A 37 -6.84 -3.90 -3.00
C ASN A 37 -6.01 -3.45 -4.23
N MET A 38 -6.33 -4.03 -5.39
CA MET A 38 -5.67 -3.74 -6.66
C MET A 38 -5.77 -2.27 -7.07
N ASP A 39 -6.86 -1.58 -6.73
CA ASP A 39 -7.01 -0.15 -7.06
C ASP A 39 -5.97 0.72 -6.34
N GLU A 40 -5.66 0.41 -5.08
CA GLU A 40 -4.62 1.14 -4.33
C GLU A 40 -3.22 0.84 -4.86
N LEU A 41 -2.93 -0.43 -5.15
CA LEU A 41 -1.65 -0.83 -5.75
C LEU A 41 -1.45 -0.16 -7.12
N ARG A 42 -2.48 -0.14 -7.97
CA ARG A 42 -2.46 0.53 -9.27
C ARG A 42 -2.22 2.03 -9.14
N ARG A 43 -2.89 2.70 -8.20
CA ARG A 43 -2.67 4.14 -7.95
C ARG A 43 -1.23 4.44 -7.53
N LEU A 44 -0.65 3.62 -6.65
CA LEU A 44 0.75 3.76 -6.21
C LEU A 44 1.73 3.49 -7.36
N ALA A 45 1.46 2.49 -8.19
CA ALA A 45 2.23 2.19 -9.39
C ALA A 45 2.18 3.34 -10.41
N GLU A 46 1.00 3.92 -10.65
CA GLU A 46 0.81 5.11 -11.50
C GLU A 46 1.56 6.33 -10.94
N ALA A 47 1.75 6.41 -9.62
CA ALA A 47 2.59 7.42 -8.96
C ALA A 47 4.11 7.10 -9.04
N GLY A 48 4.50 6.01 -9.70
CA GLY A 48 5.89 5.61 -9.93
C GLY A 48 6.47 4.68 -8.87
N ASN A 49 5.65 4.09 -7.99
CA ASN A 49 6.14 3.09 -7.04
C ASN A 49 6.28 1.72 -7.71
N THR A 50 7.52 1.29 -7.90
CA THR A 50 7.83 0.00 -8.56
C THR A 50 7.34 -1.20 -7.76
N THR A 51 7.48 -1.18 -6.42
CA THR A 51 7.06 -2.29 -5.55
C THR A 51 5.54 -2.51 -5.63
N ALA A 52 4.75 -1.44 -5.69
CA ALA A 52 3.31 -1.53 -5.90
C ALA A 52 2.94 -2.11 -7.27
N ALA A 53 3.72 -1.79 -8.31
CA ALA A 53 3.52 -2.35 -9.65
C ALA A 53 3.83 -3.86 -9.69
N GLU A 54 4.89 -4.29 -8.98
CA GLU A 54 5.24 -5.71 -8.82
C GLU A 54 4.14 -6.49 -8.10
N GLN A 55 3.67 -5.99 -6.96
CA GLN A 55 2.57 -6.60 -6.20
C GLN A 55 1.27 -6.65 -7.01
N LEU A 56 0.96 -5.61 -7.77
CA LEU A 56 -0.21 -5.60 -8.65
C LEU A 56 -0.11 -6.71 -9.71
N ALA A 57 1.06 -6.85 -10.34
CA ALA A 57 1.28 -7.87 -11.36
C ALA A 57 1.11 -9.28 -10.79
N GLU A 58 1.70 -9.55 -9.61
CA GLU A 58 1.59 -10.83 -8.91
C GLU A 58 0.12 -11.21 -8.64
N LEU A 59 -0.70 -10.27 -8.18
CA LEU A 59 -2.12 -10.52 -7.90
C LEU A 59 -3.00 -10.64 -9.16
N THR A 60 -2.57 -10.07 -10.29
CA THR A 60 -3.32 -10.19 -11.56
C THR A 60 -2.97 -11.44 -12.36
N ASP A 61 -1.85 -12.09 -12.03
CA ASP A 61 -1.38 -13.32 -12.69
C ASP A 61 -1.90 -14.61 -12.02
N GLU A 62 -2.63 -14.50 -10.89
CA GLU A 62 -3.32 -15.59 -10.16
C GLU A 62 -4.74 -15.88 -10.68
#